data_AF-A0A821YVA9-F1
#
_entry.id   AF-A0A821YVA9-F1
#
_cell.length_a   1.000
_cell.length_b   1.000
_cell.length_c   1.000
_cell.angle_alpha   90.00
_cell.angle_beta   90.00
_cell.angle_gamma   90.00
#
_symmetry.space_group_name_H-M   'P 1'
#
loop_
_entity.id
_entity.type
_entity.pdbx_description
1 polymer ?
#
loop_
_entity_poly.entity_id
_entity_poly.type
_entity_poly.pdbx_seq_one_letter_code
_entity_poly.pdbx_strand_id
1 'polypeptide(L)' 'LLDVDPNIHRRLIGMGDSSGGMLWIYLLQWIISNNKPVPQGVILHSPWPNLEYFDNNVTFFTDH' A
#
# COMPACT_ATOMS: atom_id res chain seq x y z
N LEU A 1 -1.71 -30.33 3.96
CA LEU A 1 -1.05 -29.02 3.84
C LEU A 1 -0.35 -29.00 2.50
N LEU A 2 -0.56 -27.98 1.66
CA LEU A 2 0.18 -27.86 0.40
C LEU A 2 1.63 -27.54 0.75
N ASP A 3 2.54 -28.48 0.48
CA ASP A 3 3.98 -28.28 0.56
C ASP A 3 4.37 -27.15 -0.39
N VAL A 4 4.66 -25.99 0.18
CA VAL A 4 5.25 -24.89 -0.57
C VAL A 4 6.75 -25.18 -0.67
N ASP A 5 7.22 -25.46 -1.88
CA ASP A 5 8.65 -25.68 -2.16
C ASP A 5 9.48 -24.49 -1.64
N PRO A 6 10.40 -24.72 -0.67
CA PRO A 6 11.24 -23.68 -0.10
C PRO A 6 12.22 -23.07 -1.11
N ASN A 7 12.40 -23.68 -2.29
CA ASN A 7 13.29 -23.20 -3.34
C ASN A 7 12.59 -22.30 -4.38
N ILE A 8 11.27 -22.11 -4.29
CA ILE A 8 10.60 -21.15 -5.16
C ILE A 8 10.96 -19.73 -4.68
N HIS A 9 11.81 -19.07 -5.46
CA HIS A 9 12.04 -17.63 -5.34
C HIS A 9 10.76 -16.87 -5.70
N ARG A 10 9.88 -16.67 -4.72
CA ARG A 10 8.66 -15.89 -4.89
C ARG A 10 9.06 -14.44 -5.07
N ARG A 11 8.78 -13.90 -6.25
CA ARG A 11 8.96 -12.49 -6.53
C ARG A 11 7.63 -11.77 -6.39
N LEU A 12 7.52 -10.91 -5.37
CA LEU A 12 6.36 -10.08 -5.11
C LEU A 12 6.72 -8.62 -5.38
N ILE A 13 5.94 -7.98 -6.25
CA ILE A 13 5.96 -6.54 -6.46
C ILE A 13 4.59 -5.99 -6.07
N GLY A 14 4.58 -4.99 -5.20
CA GLY A 14 3.37 -4.23 -4.89
C GLY A 14 3.14 -3.12 -5.90
N MET A 15 1.89 -2.78 -6.17
CA MET A 15 1.53 -1.60 -6.93
C MET A 15 0.22 -1.02 -6.39
N GLY A 16 0.15 0.30 -6.28
CA GLY A 16 -1.08 0.99 -5.93
C GLY A 16 -1.07 2.44 -6.39
N ASP A 17 -2.25 2.92 -6.78
CA ASP A 17 -2.53 4.31 -7.09
C ASP A 17 -3.37 4.98 -6.00
N SER A 18 -3.27 6.30 -5.84
CA SER A 18 -4.11 7.08 -4.91
C SER A 18 -4.15 6.46 -3.49
N SER A 19 -5.32 6.09 -2.98
CA SER A 19 -5.48 5.42 -1.69
C SER A 19 -4.85 4.02 -1.64
N GLY A 20 -4.79 3.31 -2.77
CA GLY A 20 -4.09 2.02 -2.89
C GLY A 20 -2.57 2.15 -2.75
N GLY A 21 -1.99 3.26 -3.21
CA GLY A 21 -0.59 3.58 -2.96
C GLY A 21 -0.31 3.81 -1.46
N MET A 22 -1.22 4.49 -0.76
CA MET A 22 -1.10 4.68 0.68
C MET A 22 -1.30 3.39 1.48
N LEU A 23 -2.22 2.53 1.05
CA LEU A 23 -2.38 1.19 1.62
C LEU A 23 -1.07 0.40 1.59
N TRP A 24 -0.32 0.46 0.48
CA TRP A 24 0.97 -0.21 0.38
C TRP A 24 2.00 0.35 1.37
N ILE A 25 2.02 1.66 1.60
CA ILE A 25 2.92 2.28 2.60
C ILE A 25 2.62 1.72 4.00
N TYR A 26 1.34 1.70 4.41
CA TYR A 26 0.95 1.14 5.71
C TYR A 26 1.24 -0.36 5.81
N LEU A 27 1.00 -1.11 4.74
CA LEU A 27 1.29 -2.54 4.69
C LEU A 27 2.79 -2.80 4.84
N LEU A 28 3.65 -2.05 4.15
CA LEU A 28 5.10 -2.17 4.29
C LEU A 28 5.56 -1.88 5.72
N GLN A 29 5.01 -0.84 6.35
CA GLN A 29 5.33 -0.51 7.74
C GLN A 29 4.95 -1.65 8.69
N TRP A 30 3.79 -2.27 8.47
CA TRP A 30 3.35 -3.45 9.23
C TRP A 30 4.25 -4.68 8.96
N ILE A 31 4.61 -4.95 7.70
CA ILE A 31 5.50 -6.06 7.32
C ILE A 31 6.85 -5.93 8.04
N ILE A 32 7.44 -4.73 8.01
CA ILE A 32 8.73 -4.44 8.63
C ILE A 32 8.62 -4.58 10.16
N SER A 33 7.60 -3.99 10.79
CA SER A 33 7.42 -4.07 12.25
C SER A 33 7.15 -5.49 12.76
N ASN A 34 6.63 -6.37 11.91
CA ASN A 34 6.34 -7.77 12.24
C ASN A 34 7.41 -8.75 11.72
N ASN A 35 8.57 -8.27 11.28
CA ASN A 35 9.66 -9.09 10.73
C ASN A 35 9.18 -10.08 9.65
N LYS A 36 8.26 -9.64 8.78
CA LYS A 36 7.75 -10.45 7.66
C LYS A 36 8.61 -10.23 6.42
N PRO A 37 8.65 -11.19 5.47
CA PRO A 37 9.34 -11.01 4.20
C PRO A 37 8.81 -9.79 3.44
N VAL A 38 9.71 -8.89 3.05
CA VAL A 38 9.39 -7.66 2.32
C VAL A 38 9.31 -7.96 0.81
N PRO A 39 8.31 -7.43 0.08
CA PRO A 39 8.31 -7.51 -1.39
C PRO A 39 9.57 -6.86 -1.96
N GLN A 40 9.99 -7.27 -3.16
CA GLN A 40 11.22 -6.73 -3.75
C GLN A 40 11.10 -5.29 -4.23
N GLY A 41 9.88 -4.80 -4.38
CA GLY A 41 9.61 -3.42 -4.72
C GLY A 41 8.12 -3.12 -4.60
N VAL A 42 7.82 -1.83 -4.49
CA VAL A 42 6.47 -1.30 -4.56
C VAL A 42 6.47 -0.10 -5.49
N ILE A 43 5.56 -0.09 -6.46
CA ILE A 43 5.34 1.03 -7.37
C ILE A 43 4.18 1.85 -6.83
N LEU A 44 4.45 3.12 -6.54
CA LEU A 44 3.45 4.06 -6.00
C LEU A 44 3.11 5.10 -7.07
N HIS A 45 1.85 5.17 -7.46
CA HIS A 45 1.38 6.15 -8.45
C HIS A 45 0.44 7.17 -7.80
N SER A 46 0.91 8.40 -7.62
CA SER A 46 0.14 9.45 -6.92
C SER A 46 -0.47 8.98 -5.59
N PRO A 47 0.31 8.36 -4.67
CA PRO A 47 -0.22 7.88 -3.41
C PRO A 47 -0.80 9.05 -2.62
N TRP A 48 -1.88 8.82 -1.88
CA TRP A 48 -2.52 9.84 -1.05
C TRP A 48 -1.90 9.83 0.35
N PRO A 49 -0.86 10.64 0.63
CA PRO A 49 0.02 10.42 1.78
C PRO A 49 -0.46 11.11 3.05
N ASN A 50 -1.45 11.99 2.93
CA ASN A 50 -1.93 12.82 4.02
C ASN A 50 -3.46 12.89 4.00
N LEU A 51 -4.10 12.31 5.02
CA LEU A 51 -5.54 12.38 5.22
C LEU A 51 -5.97 13.73 5.84
N GLU A 52 -5.07 14.41 6.56
CA GLU A 52 -5.35 15.70 7.22
C GLU A 52 -5.53 16.85 6.22
N TYR A 53 -5.07 16.67 4.98
CA TYR A 53 -5.23 17.69 3.93
C TYR A 53 -6.69 17.85 3.44
N PHE A 54 -7.58 16.92 3.79
CA PHE A 54 -9.00 16.95 3.39
C PHE A 54 -9.89 17.68 4.41
N ASP A 55 -9.52 17.78 5.68
CA ASP A 55 -10.36 18.44 6.68
C ASP A 55 -10.43 19.96 6.53
N ASN A 56 -9.48 20.58 5.80
CA ASN A 56 -9.39 22.04 5.72
C ASN A 56 -9.84 22.66 4.38
N ASN A 57 -10.24 21.86 3.37
CA ASN A 57 -10.59 22.40 2.03
C ASN A 57 -11.72 21.67 1.28
N VAL A 58 -12.44 20.71 1.89
CA VAL A 58 -13.56 20.05 1.19
C VAL A 58 -14.84 20.86 1.37
N THR A 59 -15.09 21.78 0.44
CA THR A 59 -16.46 22.26 0.17
C THR A 59 -17.14 21.21 -0.71
N PHE A 60 -18.04 20.42 -0.15
CA PHE A 60 -18.90 19.54 -0.94
C PHE A 60 -19.86 20.40 -1.77
N PHE A 61 -19.62 20.53 -3.07
CA PHE A 61 -20.66 20.96 -3.99
C PHE A 61 -21.44 19.71 -4.39
N THR A 62 -22.59 19.48 -3.75
CA THR A 62 -23.61 18.60 -4.29
C THR A 62 -24.43 19.42 -5.28
N ASP A 63 -24.33 19.10 -6.57
CA ASP A 63 -25.24 19.64 -7.58
C ASP A 63 -26.65 19.07 -7.30
N HIS A 64 -27.66 19.95 -7.30
CA HIS A 64 -29.06 19.63 -7.04
C HIS A 64 -29.80 19.33 -8.35
#